data_AF-A0AAE1PRS8-F1
#
_entry.id   AF-A0AAE1PRS8-F1
#
_cell.length_a   1.000
_cell.length_b   1.000
_cell.length_c   1.000
_cell.angle_alpha   90.00
_cell.angle_beta   90.00
_cell.angle_gamma   90.00
#
_symmetry.space_group_name_H-M   'P 1'
#
loop_
_entity.id
_entity.type
_entity.pdbx_description
1 polymer ?
#
loop_
_entity_poly.entity_id
_entity_poly.type
_entity_poly.pdbx_seq_one_letter_code
_entity_poly.pdbx_strand_id
1 'polypeptide(L)'
;MEANWTQEQIITFAIPLSNVTGKREGCLMYNYNYTAAAQLGFNEAMSTIPFVNHDDNNTLLSCSSRVYNTSQYESSVVTEWDLTCERRVLYSTTSSIQQMGSIIGSLLFGYLLEAIGRRKAVLFSSVSSIFASFLTIASPNVETYLFFRMIHQALDFGYYMGPIILYNDKD
;
A
#
# COMPACT_ATOMS: atom_id res chain seq x y z
N MET A 1 -24.29 -10.05 -0.07
CA MET A 1 -25.25 -9.77 -1.15
C MET A 1 -24.61 -10.29 -2.41
N GLU A 2 -25.01 -11.47 -2.88
CA GLU A 2 -24.39 -12.12 -4.03
C GLU A 2 -25.32 -11.95 -5.24
N ALA A 3 -25.12 -10.86 -5.99
CA ALA A 3 -25.72 -10.75 -7.31
C ALA A 3 -25.06 -11.78 -8.23
N ASN A 4 -25.82 -12.45 -9.10
CA ASN A 4 -25.28 -13.41 -10.08
C ASN A 4 -24.63 -12.68 -11.28
N TRP A 5 -23.70 -11.78 -11.00
CA TRP A 5 -23.02 -10.92 -11.98
C TRP A 5 -21.52 -11.19 -11.97
N THR A 6 -20.85 -10.96 -13.10
CA THR A 6 -19.39 -11.07 -13.16
C THR A 6 -18.71 -9.87 -12.50
N GLN A 7 -17.46 -10.03 -12.08
CA GLN A 7 -16.66 -8.92 -11.52
C GLN A 7 -16.57 -7.73 -12.49
N GLU A 8 -16.43 -7.99 -13.79
CA GLU A 8 -16.37 -6.92 -14.80
C GLU A 8 -17.69 -6.15 -14.92
N GLN A 9 -18.82 -6.85 -14.84
CA GLN A 9 -20.15 -6.26 -14.84
C GLN A 9 -20.36 -5.35 -13.63
N ILE A 10 -19.97 -5.83 -12.45
CA ILE A 10 -20.07 -5.06 -11.20
C ILE A 10 -19.23 -3.79 -11.29
N ILE A 11 -17.97 -3.89 -11.74
CA ILE A 11 -17.08 -2.73 -11.89
C ILE A 11 -17.66 -1.73 -12.90
N THR A 12 -18.23 -2.22 -14.01
CA THR A 12 -18.82 -1.36 -15.06
C THR A 12 -20.07 -0.63 -14.58
N PHE A 13 -20.88 -1.27 -13.74
CA PHE A 13 -22.11 -0.69 -13.21
C PHE A 13 -21.85 0.28 -12.05
N ALA A 14 -20.91 -0.05 -11.16
CA ALA A 14 -20.73 0.68 -9.91
C ALA A 14 -19.72 1.84 -10.00
N ILE A 15 -18.66 1.73 -10.82
CA ILE A 15 -17.51 2.63 -10.77
C ILE A 15 -17.56 3.63 -11.94
N PRO A 16 -17.53 4.96 -11.67
CA PRO A 16 -17.57 5.98 -12.71
C PRO A 16 -16.25 6.10 -13.47
N LEU A 17 -16.34 6.65 -14.69
CA LEU A 17 -15.17 7.05 -15.48
C LEU A 17 -14.81 8.50 -15.16
N SER A 18 -13.52 8.76 -15.00
CA SER A 18 -12.99 10.11 -14.87
C SER A 18 -13.14 10.86 -16.18
N ASN A 19 -13.77 12.04 -16.14
CA ASN A 19 -13.90 12.91 -17.32
C ASN A 19 -12.54 13.38 -17.87
N VAL A 20 -11.49 13.39 -17.04
CA VAL A 20 -10.16 13.89 -17.42
C VAL A 20 -9.28 12.77 -17.97
N THR A 21 -9.27 11.62 -17.30
CA THR A 21 -8.33 10.53 -17.65
C THR A 21 -8.96 9.43 -18.49
N GLY A 22 -10.29 9.40 -18.60
CA GLY A 22 -11.03 8.28 -19.20
C GLY A 22 -10.83 6.95 -18.45
N LYS A 23 -10.21 6.98 -17.27
CA LYS A 23 -9.97 5.82 -16.42
C LYS A 23 -11.04 5.74 -15.34
N ARG A 24 -11.32 4.53 -14.86
CA ARG A 24 -12.26 4.31 -13.76
C ARG A 24 -11.74 4.90 -12.44
N GLU A 25 -12.57 5.66 -11.75
CA GLU A 25 -12.26 6.24 -10.44
C GLU A 25 -12.68 5.28 -9.34
N GLY A 26 -11.84 4.28 -9.05
CA GLY A 26 -12.14 3.22 -8.07
C GLY A 26 -12.37 3.68 -6.62
N CYS A 27 -12.31 4.99 -6.35
CA CYS A 27 -12.57 5.59 -5.05
C CYS A 27 -14.00 6.11 -4.88
N LEU A 28 -14.72 6.21 -6.00
CA LEU A 28 -16.09 6.67 -6.05
C LEU A 28 -16.97 5.55 -6.58
N MET A 29 -18.23 5.55 -6.16
CA MET A 29 -19.26 4.68 -6.71
C MET A 29 -20.56 5.45 -6.93
N TYR A 30 -21.39 4.99 -7.87
CA TYR A 30 -22.69 5.58 -8.08
C TYR A 30 -23.64 5.35 -6.91
N ASN A 31 -24.42 6.35 -6.54
CA ASN A 31 -25.45 6.21 -5.50
C ASN A 31 -26.71 5.50 -6.05
N TYR A 32 -26.56 4.22 -6.34
CA TYR A 32 -27.65 3.37 -6.83
C TYR A 32 -28.22 2.50 -5.71
N ASN A 33 -29.48 2.12 -5.85
CA ASN A 33 -30.05 1.12 -4.96
C ASN A 33 -29.51 -0.28 -5.33
N TYR A 34 -28.33 -0.60 -4.81
CA TYR A 34 -27.66 -1.87 -5.03
C TYR A 34 -28.47 -3.10 -4.58
N THR A 35 -29.39 -2.93 -3.61
CA THR A 35 -30.25 -4.02 -3.16
C THR A 35 -31.30 -4.41 -4.20
N ALA A 36 -31.86 -3.42 -4.91
CA ALA A 36 -32.72 -3.65 -6.05
C ALA A 36 -31.92 -4.20 -7.26
N ALA A 37 -30.71 -3.68 -7.48
CA ALA A 37 -29.81 -4.16 -8.52
C ALA A 37 -29.46 -5.65 -8.36
N ALA A 38 -29.22 -6.10 -7.12
CA ALA A 38 -28.82 -7.48 -6.85
C ALA A 38 -29.91 -8.52 -7.16
N GLN A 39 -31.19 -8.11 -7.17
CA GLN A 39 -32.32 -8.98 -7.53
C GLN A 39 -32.56 -9.04 -9.04
N LEU A 40 -32.04 -8.06 -9.80
CA LEU A 40 -32.20 -7.96 -11.25
C LEU A 40 -31.00 -8.55 -11.99
N GLY A 41 -31.21 -8.95 -13.24
CA GLY A 41 -30.10 -9.27 -14.14
C GLY A 41 -29.30 -8.02 -14.51
N PHE A 42 -28.02 -8.17 -14.87
CA PHE A 42 -27.14 -7.04 -15.22
C PHE A 42 -27.73 -6.09 -16.27
N ASN A 43 -28.29 -6.63 -17.36
CA ASN A 43 -28.87 -5.83 -18.45
C ASN A 43 -30.11 -5.03 -18.00
N GLU A 44 -30.91 -5.62 -17.11
CA GLU A 44 -32.14 -5.01 -16.59
C GLU A 44 -31.82 -3.94 -15.54
N ALA A 45 -30.82 -4.20 -14.69
CA ALA A 45 -30.31 -3.21 -13.75
C ALA A 45 -29.67 -2.00 -14.46
N MET A 46 -28.88 -2.24 -15.50
CA MET A 46 -28.24 -1.17 -16.28
C MET A 46 -29.25 -0.28 -17.02
N SER A 47 -30.42 -0.81 -17.38
CA SER A 47 -31.47 -0.04 -18.07
C SER A 47 -32.49 0.61 -17.13
N THR A 48 -32.74 0.03 -15.96
CA THR A 48 -33.81 0.48 -15.05
C THR A 48 -33.29 1.40 -13.94
N ILE A 49 -32.13 1.07 -13.36
CA ILE A 49 -31.60 1.76 -12.17
C ILE A 49 -31.04 3.16 -12.45
N PRO A 50 -30.47 3.50 -13.63
CA PRO A 50 -30.09 4.88 -13.91
C PRO A 50 -31.28 5.85 -13.90
N PHE A 51 -32.51 5.36 -14.13
CA PHE A 51 -33.73 6.17 -14.16
C PHE A 51 -34.38 6.35 -12.78
N VAL A 52 -34.11 5.48 -11.81
CA VAL A 52 -34.81 5.48 -10.51
C VAL A 52 -34.28 6.55 -9.54
N ASN A 53 -33.07 7.11 -9.77
CA ASN A 53 -32.45 8.10 -8.88
C ASN A 53 -32.12 9.41 -9.62
N HIS A 54 -33.10 10.02 -10.28
CA HIS A 54 -32.94 11.37 -10.84
C HIS A 54 -33.47 12.47 -9.91
N ASP A 55 -33.13 12.39 -8.63
CA ASP A 55 -33.25 13.54 -7.74
C ASP A 55 -31.95 13.69 -6.92
N ASP A 56 -31.41 14.91 -7.01
CA ASP A 56 -30.35 15.52 -6.21
C ASP A 56 -28.88 15.15 -6.47
N ASN A 57 -28.16 16.09 -7.10
CA ASN A 57 -26.77 16.60 -6.99
C ASN A 57 -25.61 15.78 -6.36
N ASN A 58 -25.82 14.63 -5.73
CA ASN A 58 -24.82 13.74 -5.13
C ASN A 58 -24.93 12.32 -5.73
N THR A 59 -24.74 12.21 -7.04
CA THR A 59 -24.77 10.93 -7.77
C THR A 59 -23.59 10.01 -7.45
N LEU A 60 -22.57 10.53 -6.77
CA LEU A 60 -21.34 9.84 -6.43
C LEU A 60 -21.15 9.80 -4.91
N LEU A 61 -20.82 8.62 -4.39
CA LEU A 61 -20.50 8.39 -2.99
C LEU A 61 -19.09 7.80 -2.86
N SER A 62 -18.46 8.02 -1.71
CA SER A 62 -17.22 7.33 -1.36
C SER A 62 -17.49 5.86 -1.08
N CYS A 63 -16.54 4.99 -1.45
CA CYS A 63 -16.70 3.57 -1.23
C CYS A 63 -16.65 3.20 0.26
N SER A 64 -17.77 2.69 0.81
CA SER A 64 -17.85 2.20 2.19
C SER A 64 -17.18 0.84 2.39
N SER A 65 -17.14 -0.01 1.36
CA SER A 65 -16.50 -1.32 1.39
C SER A 65 -15.78 -1.55 0.07
N ARG A 66 -14.55 -2.07 0.12
CA ARG A 66 -13.73 -2.35 -1.05
C ARG A 66 -13.56 -3.85 -1.21
N VAL A 67 -13.65 -4.32 -2.45
CA VAL A 67 -13.35 -5.70 -2.81
C VAL A 67 -12.08 -5.66 -3.65
N TYR A 68 -11.04 -6.32 -3.17
CA TYR A 68 -9.77 -6.41 -3.87
C TYR A 68 -9.71 -7.66 -4.72
N ASN A 69 -9.08 -7.56 -5.89
CA ASN A 69 -8.83 -8.72 -6.72
C ASN A 69 -7.67 -9.53 -6.11
N THR A 70 -7.99 -10.70 -5.55
CA THR A 70 -7.03 -11.59 -4.91
C THR A 70 -6.42 -12.63 -5.87
N SER A 71 -6.62 -12.49 -7.19
CA SER A 71 -6.14 -13.45 -8.18
C SER A 71 -4.62 -13.60 -8.23
N GLN A 72 -3.88 -12.54 -7.91
CA GLN A 72 -2.41 -12.51 -7.93
C GLN A 72 -1.81 -12.56 -6.53
N TYR A 73 -2.44 -11.88 -5.56
CA TYR A 73 -1.97 -11.81 -4.18
C TYR A 73 -3.17 -11.95 -3.25
N GLU A 74 -3.09 -12.88 -2.30
CA GLU A 74 -4.16 -13.12 -1.33
C GLU A 74 -4.28 -11.95 -0.35
N SER A 75 -3.15 -11.42 0.12
CA SER A 75 -3.07 -10.21 0.93
C SER A 75 -1.83 -9.39 0.58
N SER A 76 -1.95 -8.08 0.70
CA SER A 76 -0.87 -7.11 0.55
C SER A 76 -1.00 -6.03 1.63
N VAL A 77 0.10 -5.33 1.91
CA VAL A 77 0.12 -4.14 2.79
C VAL A 77 -0.99 -3.15 2.46
N VAL A 78 -1.34 -3.01 1.17
CA VAL A 78 -2.40 -2.08 0.73
C VAL A 78 -3.80 -2.61 1.07
N THR A 79 -4.01 -3.93 0.95
CA THR A 79 -5.33 -4.55 1.17
C THR A 79 -5.58 -4.86 2.65
N GLU A 80 -4.54 -5.15 3.42
CA GLU A 80 -4.62 -5.42 4.86
C GLU A 80 -4.98 -4.17 5.66
N TRP A 81 -4.40 -3.02 5.29
CA TRP A 81 -4.63 -1.76 5.99
C TRP A 81 -5.44 -0.73 5.20
N ASP A 82 -6.06 -1.17 4.10
CA ASP A 82 -6.91 -0.36 3.22
C ASP A 82 -6.30 1.02 2.90
N LEU A 83 -5.08 1.00 2.35
CA LEU A 83 -4.28 2.19 2.05
C LEU A 83 -4.68 2.82 0.70
N THR A 84 -5.96 2.76 0.37
CA THR A 84 -6.51 3.25 -0.90
C THR A 84 -7.21 4.60 -0.73
N CYS A 85 -7.39 5.31 -1.85
CA CYS A 85 -8.15 6.57 -1.91
C CYS A 85 -7.64 7.64 -0.93
N GLU A 86 -8.37 7.92 0.14
CA GLU A 86 -8.00 8.90 1.17
C GLU A 86 -6.67 8.56 1.86
N ARG A 87 -6.40 7.26 2.04
CA ARG A 87 -5.15 6.76 2.64
C ARG A 87 -4.05 6.49 1.63
N ARG A 88 -4.24 6.84 0.35
CA ARG A 88 -3.18 6.70 -0.68
C ARG A 88 -1.96 7.55 -0.36
N VAL A 89 -2.15 8.66 0.36
CA VAL A 89 -1.04 9.49 0.84
C VAL A 89 -0.13 8.68 1.78
N LEU A 90 -0.68 7.81 2.63
CA LEU A 90 0.10 6.95 3.52
C LEU A 90 0.99 5.98 2.74
N TYR A 91 0.46 5.41 1.66
CA TYR A 91 1.27 4.57 0.76
C TYR A 91 2.44 5.36 0.13
N SER A 92 2.19 6.56 -0.38
CA SER A 92 3.25 7.41 -0.93
C SER A 92 4.27 7.82 0.14
N THR A 93 3.79 8.16 1.34
CA THR A 93 4.67 8.52 2.47
C THR A 93 5.54 7.37 2.93
N THR A 94 5.10 6.12 2.75
CA THR A 94 5.90 4.93 3.08
C THR A 94 7.23 4.96 2.33
N SER A 95 7.19 5.19 1.02
CA SER A 95 8.40 5.29 0.20
C SER A 95 9.30 6.45 0.66
N SER A 96 8.71 7.60 0.96
CA SER A 96 9.47 8.77 1.44
C SER A 96 10.14 8.51 2.79
N ILE A 97 9.43 7.89 3.74
CA ILE A 97 9.93 7.54 5.07
C ILE A 97 11.08 6.53 4.96
N GLN A 98 10.96 5.54 4.08
CA GLN A 98 12.05 4.58 3.83
C GLN A 98 13.32 5.28 3.33
N GLN A 99 13.19 6.19 2.36
CA GLN A 99 14.32 6.95 1.83
C GLN A 99 14.94 7.86 2.91
N MET A 100 14.11 8.48 3.76
CA MET A 100 14.59 9.25 4.90
C MET A 100 15.37 8.38 5.89
N GLY A 101 14.89 7.16 6.16
CA GLY A 101 15.60 6.16 6.95
C GLY A 101 16.98 5.85 6.39
N SER A 102 17.12 5.64 5.08
CA SER A 102 18.42 5.43 4.42
C SER A 102 19.38 6.61 4.61
N ILE A 103 18.89 7.84 4.49
CA ILE A 103 19.71 9.05 4.67
C ILE A 103 20.24 9.11 6.11
N ILE A 104 19.36 8.94 7.09
CA ILE A 104 19.73 8.93 8.51
C ILE A 104 20.70 7.78 8.80
N GLY A 105 20.44 6.59 8.25
CA GLY A 105 21.28 5.41 8.39
C GLY A 105 22.70 5.62 7.87
N SER A 106 22.86 6.28 6.72
CA SER A 106 24.18 6.55 6.14
C SER A 106 25.03 7.47 7.03
N LEU A 107 24.43 8.49 7.65
CA LEU A 107 25.12 9.39 8.59
C LEU A 107 25.54 8.65 9.88
N LEU A 108 24.63 7.85 10.45
CA LEU A 108 24.90 7.08 11.66
C LEU A 108 25.95 6.00 11.44
N PHE A 109 25.88 5.30 10.31
CA PHE A 109 26.83 4.24 10.00
C PHE A 109 28.24 4.78 9.76
N GLY A 110 28.36 5.98 9.19
CA GLY A 110 29.65 6.69 9.10
C GLY A 110 30.32 6.82 10.47
N TYR A 111 29.59 7.29 11.48
CA TYR A 111 30.11 7.40 12.85
C TYR A 111 30.41 6.02 13.49
N LEU A 112 29.54 5.04 13.29
CA LEU A 112 29.71 3.68 13.85
C LEU A 112 30.95 2.97 13.30
N LEU A 113 31.26 3.16 12.02
CA LEU A 113 32.46 2.59 11.38
C LEU A 113 33.74 3.10 12.06
N GLU A 114 33.77 4.37 12.44
CA GLU A 114 34.90 5.00 13.13
C GLU A 114 34.98 4.59 14.60
N ALA A 115 33.85 4.55 15.32
CA ALA A 115 33.83 4.30 16.76
C ALA A 115 34.07 2.83 17.15
N ILE A 116 33.44 1.88 16.44
CA ILE A 116 33.42 0.45 16.81
C ILE A 116 34.37 -0.37 15.92
N GLY A 117 34.81 0.21 14.81
CA GLY A 117 35.67 -0.41 13.81
C GLY A 117 34.88 -1.13 12.71
N ARG A 118 35.43 -1.10 11.50
CA ARG A 118 34.78 -1.53 10.24
C ARG A 118 34.14 -2.92 10.32
N ARG A 119 34.87 -3.94 10.77
CA ARG A 119 34.37 -5.33 10.80
C ARG A 119 33.24 -5.55 11.81
N LYS A 120 33.31 -4.91 12.98
CA LYS A 120 32.29 -5.06 14.03
C LYS A 120 31.02 -4.28 13.70
N ALA A 121 31.15 -3.10 13.10
CA ALA A 121 30.02 -2.30 12.63
C ALA A 121 29.18 -3.07 11.58
N VAL A 122 29.81 -3.76 10.63
CA VAL A 122 29.11 -4.55 9.60
C VAL A 122 28.37 -5.75 10.20
N LEU A 123 28.99 -6.45 11.15
CA LEU A 123 28.31 -7.56 11.85
C LEU A 123 27.12 -7.05 12.68
N PHE A 124 27.29 -5.92 13.36
CA PHE A 124 26.22 -5.30 14.15
C PHE A 124 25.04 -4.87 13.26
N SER A 125 25.29 -4.22 12.12
CA SER A 125 24.21 -3.83 11.19
C SER A 125 23.50 -5.05 10.62
N SER A 126 24.24 -6.11 10.26
CA SER A 126 23.66 -7.34 9.71
C SER A 126 22.72 -8.03 10.72
N VAL A 127 23.17 -8.17 11.97
CA VAL A 127 22.37 -8.81 13.03
C VAL A 127 21.14 -7.95 13.36
N SER A 128 21.32 -6.63 13.50
CA SER A 128 20.20 -5.73 13.82
C SER A 128 19.18 -5.60 12.69
N SER A 129 19.59 -5.64 11.41
CA SER A 129 18.66 -5.69 10.27
C SER A 129 17.74 -6.91 10.37
N ILE A 130 18.27 -8.10 10.66
CA ILE A 130 17.47 -9.33 10.80
C ILE A 130 16.41 -9.16 11.89
N PHE A 131 16.79 -8.64 13.07
CA PHE A 131 15.85 -8.38 14.15
C PHE A 131 14.77 -7.36 13.74
N ALA A 132 15.16 -6.29 13.04
CA ALA A 132 14.22 -5.30 12.53
C ALA A 132 13.24 -5.90 11.50
N SER A 133 13.67 -6.86 10.68
CA SER A 133 12.79 -7.54 9.71
C SER A 133 11.70 -8.33 10.43
N PHE A 134 12.06 -9.08 11.48
CA PHE A 134 11.08 -9.84 12.28
C PHE A 134 10.07 -8.91 12.96
N LEU A 135 10.53 -7.78 13.52
CA LEU A 135 9.63 -6.79 14.13
C LEU A 135 8.68 -6.17 13.11
N THR A 136 9.13 -5.98 11.87
CA THR A 136 8.30 -5.45 10.77
C THR A 136 7.22 -6.46 10.38
N ILE A 137 7.51 -7.77 10.40
CA ILE A 137 6.51 -8.81 10.12
C ILE A 137 5.50 -8.92 11.26
N ALA A 138 5.95 -8.76 12.50
CA ALA A 138 5.10 -8.87 13.68
C ALA A 138 4.25 -7.61 13.96
N SER A 139 4.31 -6.58 13.11
CA SER A 139 3.66 -5.30 13.38
C SER A 139 2.14 -5.39 13.20
N PRO A 140 1.33 -5.00 14.21
CA PRO A 140 -0.14 -5.07 14.11
C PRO A 140 -0.76 -3.83 13.43
N ASN A 141 -0.06 -2.69 13.42
CA ASN A 141 -0.56 -1.42 12.90
C ASN A 141 0.37 -0.85 11.82
N VAL A 142 -0.19 -0.07 10.89
CA VAL A 142 0.56 0.64 9.83
C VAL A 142 1.67 1.51 10.42
N GLU A 143 1.39 2.28 11.46
CA GLU A 143 2.39 3.20 12.05
C GLU A 143 3.60 2.43 12.60
N THR A 144 3.36 1.32 13.29
CA THR A 144 4.43 0.45 13.81
C THR A 144 5.18 -0.25 12.69
N TYR A 145 4.47 -0.67 11.63
CA TYR A 145 5.08 -1.24 10.42
C TYR A 145 6.03 -0.24 9.77
N LEU A 146 5.59 1.01 9.58
CA LEU A 146 6.39 2.08 8.99
C LEU A 146 7.63 2.40 9.82
N PHE A 147 7.49 2.47 11.14
CA PHE A 147 8.60 2.74 12.06
C PHE A 147 9.68 1.65 12.00
N PHE A 148 9.31 0.38 12.13
CA PHE A 148 10.27 -0.73 12.07
C PHE A 148 10.90 -0.86 10.68
N ARG A 149 10.12 -0.62 9.63
CA ARG A 149 10.61 -0.63 8.25
C ARG A 149 11.58 0.51 7.96
N MET A 150 11.38 1.68 8.56
CA MET A 150 12.33 2.79 8.51
C MET A 150 13.65 2.43 9.20
N ILE A 151 13.60 1.79 10.38
CA ILE A 151 14.78 1.31 11.10
C ILE A 151 15.53 0.26 10.28
N HIS A 152 14.83 -0.73 9.74
CA HIS A 152 15.41 -1.73 8.86
C HIS A 152 16.17 -1.08 7.71
N GLN A 153 15.55 -0.10 7.04
CA GLN A 153 16.18 0.58 5.92
C GLN A 153 17.42 1.41 6.31
N ALA A 154 17.42 2.00 7.51
CA ALA A 154 18.58 2.70 8.05
C ALA A 154 19.78 1.76 8.29
N LEU A 155 19.51 0.51 8.69
CA LEU A 155 20.55 -0.48 8.99
C LEU A 155 21.13 -1.14 7.72
N ASP A 156 20.31 -1.31 6.68
CA ASP A 156 20.72 -1.96 5.42
C ASP A 156 21.82 -1.22 4.67
N PHE A 157 21.93 0.10 4.84
CA PHE A 157 22.98 0.88 4.17
C PHE A 157 24.39 0.38 4.55
N GLY A 158 24.57 -0.02 5.81
CA GLY A 158 25.82 -0.60 6.30
C GLY A 158 26.08 -2.03 5.82
N TYR A 159 25.02 -2.80 5.57
CA TYR A 159 25.13 -4.15 5.00
C TYR A 159 25.62 -4.14 3.54
N TYR A 160 25.13 -3.21 2.72
CA TYR A 160 25.55 -3.12 1.31
C TYR A 160 26.95 -2.53 1.14
N MET A 161 27.29 -1.48 1.87
CA MET A 161 28.59 -0.80 1.74
C MET A 161 29.70 -1.47 2.54
N GLY A 162 29.35 -2.16 3.64
CA GLY A 162 30.30 -2.79 4.55
C GLY A 162 31.29 -3.78 3.91
N PRO A 163 30.82 -4.76 3.12
CA PRO A 163 31.68 -5.75 2.47
C PRO A 163 32.66 -5.13 1.47
N ILE A 164 32.25 -4.09 0.74
CA ILE A 164 33.10 -3.37 -0.23
C ILE A 164 34.26 -2.67 0.50
N ILE A 165 33.95 -2.00 1.61
CA ILE A 165 34.96 -1.31 2.44
C ILE A 165 35.96 -2.31 3.01
N LEU A 166 35.50 -3.49 3.46
CA LEU A 166 36.38 -4.54 3.97
C LEU A 166 37.19 -5.24 2.88
N TYR A 167 36.69 -5.30 1.64
CA TYR A 167 37.43 -5.86 0.51
C TYR A 167 38.61 -4.96 0.12
N ASN A 168 38.38 -3.65 -0.01
CA ASN A 168 39.43 -2.69 -0.37
C ASN A 168 40.51 -2.48 0.70
N ASP A 169 40.26 -2.90 1.96
CA ASP A 169 41.23 -2.79 3.06
C ASP A 169 42.24 -3.95 3.09
N LYS A 170 42.08 -4.94 2.20
CA LYS A 170 42.94 -6.13 2.09
C LYS A 170 44.05 -6.02 1.05
N ASP A 171 44.04 -4.97 0.23
CA ASP A 171 45.07 -4.63 -0.76
C ASP A 171 45.98 -3.51 -0.22
#